data_AF-A0A7C7QMR0-F1
#
_entry.id   AF-A0A7C7QMR0-F1
#
_cell.length_a   1.000
_cell.length_b   1.000
_cell.length_c   1.000
_cell.angle_alpha   90.00
_cell.angle_beta   90.00
_cell.angle_gamma   90.00
#
_symmetry.space_group_name_H-M   'P 1'
#
loop_
_entity.id
_entity.type
_entity.pdbx_description
1 polymer ?
#
loop_
_entity_poly.entity_id
_entity_poly.type
_entity_poly.pdbx_seq_one_letter_code
_entity_poly.pdbx_strand_id
1 'polypeptide(L)'
;MKVYLDTTVLIAFLFGELSDVELELTLFQNKVTLLPLLDRIETLKYRRRLAIHDRFDQPQAALALKNECDYILTYDAHFARVSAVTAMKPEEFVESVAQLDEEQMQ
;
A
#
# COMPACT_ATOMS: atom_id res chain seq x y z
N MET A 1 11.10 1.21 -6.20
CA MET A 1 9.65 1.17 -5.94
C MET A 1 9.41 1.22 -4.44
N LYS A 2 8.52 2.10 -3.97
CA LYS A 2 8.09 2.20 -2.57
C LYS A 2 6.63 1.82 -2.45
N VAL A 3 6.31 0.97 -1.50
CA VAL A 3 4.97 0.42 -1.33
C VAL A 3 4.48 0.67 0.09
N TYR A 4 3.24 1.10 0.23
CA TYR A 4 2.57 1.26 1.51
C TYR A 4 1.76 -0.01 1.82
N LEU A 5 2.00 -0.62 2.98
CA LEU A 5 1.17 -1.74 3.45
C LEU A 5 0.09 -1.18 4.37
N ASP A 6 -1.17 -1.30 3.97
CA ASP A 6 -2.28 -1.00 4.86
C ASP A 6 -2.35 -2.03 6.01
N THR A 7 -3.01 -1.63 7.09
CA THR A 7 -3.21 -2.45 8.28
C THR A 7 -3.91 -3.78 7.97
N THR A 8 -4.81 -3.83 6.97
CA THR A 8 -5.45 -5.08 6.54
C THR A 8 -4.45 -6.12 6.03
N VAL A 9 -3.43 -5.70 5.28
CA VAL A 9 -2.37 -6.59 4.79
C VAL A 9 -1.49 -7.08 5.93
N LEU A 10 -1.13 -6.18 6.86
CA LEU A 10 -0.36 -6.55 8.04
C LEU A 10 -1.11 -7.54 8.94
N ILE A 11 -2.42 -7.36 9.12
CA ILE A 11 -3.27 -8.29 9.89
C ILE A 11 -3.34 -9.64 9.18
N ALA A 12 -3.65 -9.66 7.89
CA ALA A 12 -3.71 -10.89 7.11
C ALA A 12 -2.39 -11.67 7.17
N PHE A 13 -1.26 -10.96 7.13
CA PHE A 13 0.06 -11.54 7.30
C PHE A 13 0.28 -12.12 8.71
N LEU A 14 0.09 -11.30 9.76
CA LEU A 14 0.38 -11.67 11.15
C LEU A 14 -0.48 -12.83 11.65
N PHE A 15 -1.69 -12.97 11.14
CA PHE A 15 -2.63 -14.02 11.55
C PHE A 15 -2.68 -15.21 10.57
N GLY A 16 -1.79 -15.25 9.58
CA GLY A 16 -1.63 -16.41 8.69
C GLY A 16 -2.77 -16.63 7.71
N GLU A 17 -3.55 -15.59 7.40
CA GLU A 17 -4.53 -15.63 6.31
C GLU A 17 -3.85 -15.53 4.94
N LEU A 18 -2.59 -15.09 4.90
CA LEU A 18 -1.72 -15.16 3.74
C LEU A 18 -0.92 -16.46 3.81
N SER A 19 -1.34 -17.47 3.05
CA SER A 19 -0.66 -18.77 2.96
C SER A 19 0.35 -18.86 1.82
N ASP A 20 0.54 -17.78 1.06
CA ASP A 20 1.38 -17.77 -0.12
C ASP A 20 2.82 -17.34 0.22
N VAL A 21 3.74 -18.29 0.07
CA VAL A 21 5.17 -18.10 0.36
C VAL A 21 5.79 -17.07 -0.58
N GLU A 22 5.36 -17.00 -1.84
CA GLU A 22 5.91 -16.02 -2.80
C GLU A 22 5.52 -14.59 -2.41
N LEU A 23 4.31 -14.42 -1.88
CA LEU A 23 3.82 -13.15 -1.36
C LEU A 23 4.63 -12.69 -0.14
N GLU A 24 4.89 -13.59 0.81
CA GLU A 24 5.68 -13.31 2.00
C GLU A 24 7.12 -12.89 1.65
N LEU A 25 7.77 -13.65 0.75
CA LEU A 25 9.13 -13.37 0.32
C LEU A 25 9.20 -11.99 -0.36
N THR A 26 8.27 -11.70 -1.27
CA THR A 26 8.26 -10.45 -2.04
C THR A 26 8.00 -9.22 -1.16
N LEU A 27 7.06 -9.31 -0.22
CA LEU A 27 6.68 -8.15 0.61
C LEU A 27 7.64 -7.91 1.78
N PHE A 28 8.12 -8.96 2.44
CA PHE A 28 8.80 -8.84 3.74
C PHE A 28 10.30 -9.12 3.72
N GLN A 29 10.89 -9.62 2.62
CA GLN A 29 12.35 -9.65 2.48
C GLN A 29 12.95 -8.29 2.10
N ASN A 30 12.10 -7.35 1.72
CA ASN A 30 12.48 -5.98 1.42
C ASN A 30 12.60 -5.13 2.69
N LYS A 31 13.26 -3.98 2.59
CA LYS A 31 13.41 -3.04 3.71
C LYS A 31 12.04 -2.48 4.13
N VAL A 32 11.51 -2.96 5.25
CA VAL A 32 10.28 -2.44 5.85
C VAL A 32 10.58 -1.26 6.77
N THR A 33 9.76 -0.21 6.69
CA THR A 33 9.83 0.95 7.60
C THR A 33 8.47 1.20 8.23
N LEU A 34 8.42 1.21 9.56
CA LEU A 34 7.22 1.61 10.29
C LEU A 34 7.17 3.12 10.42
N LEU A 35 6.05 3.71 10.03
CA LEU A 35 5.82 5.14 10.07
C LEU A 35 4.68 5.46 11.03
N PRO A 36 4.81 6.47 11.89
CA PRO A 36 3.69 6.93 12.69
C PRO A 36 2.62 7.54 11.78
N LEU A 37 1.36 7.37 12.17
CA LEU A 37 0.25 8.05 11.51
C LEU A 37 0.43 9.56 11.58
N LEU A 38 0.03 10.23 10.50
CA LEU A 38 0.04 11.68 10.45
C LEU A 38 -0.94 12.26 11.46
N ASP A 39 -0.55 13.38 12.07
CA ASP A 39 -1.49 14.14 12.86
C ASP A 39 -2.58 14.77 11.96
N ARG A 40 -3.59 15.34 12.59
CA ARG A 40 -4.72 15.95 11.88
C ARG A 40 -4.28 17.10 10.97
N ILE A 41 -3.35 17.94 11.40
CA ILE A 41 -2.90 19.12 10.64
C ILE A 41 -2.11 18.67 9.41
N GLU A 42 -1.22 17.69 9.58
CA GLU A 42 -0.47 17.10 8.49
C GLU A 42 -1.38 16.40 7.48
N THR A 43 -2.33 15.60 7.94
CA THR A 43 -3.31 14.92 7.07
C THR A 43 -4.10 15.91 6.21
N LEU A 44 -4.51 17.05 6.79
CA LEU A 44 -5.25 18.09 6.07
C LEU A 44 -4.47 18.69 4.89
N LYS A 45 -3.13 18.70 4.92
CA LYS A 45 -2.30 19.20 3.80
C LYS A 45 -2.49 18.36 2.53
N TYR A 46 -2.78 17.08 2.68
CA TYR A 46 -2.93 16.13 1.59
C TYR A 46 -4.39 15.92 1.18
N ARG A 47 -5.35 16.32 2.02
CA ARG A 47 -6.79 16.09 1.81
C ARG A 47 -7.31 16.52 0.45
N ARG A 48 -6.82 17.62 -0.14
CA ARG A 48 -7.25 18.06 -1.48
C ARG A 48 -6.79 17.13 -2.61
N ARG A 49 -5.68 16.42 -2.41
CA ARG A 49 -5.11 15.47 -3.37
C ARG A 49 -5.71 14.08 -3.22
N LEU A 50 -6.30 13.80 -2.07
CA LEU A 50 -6.94 12.54 -1.73
C LEU A 50 -8.44 12.68 -2.00
N ALA A 51 -8.91 12.19 -3.14
CA ALA A 51 -10.34 12.08 -3.45
C ALA A 51 -11.04 10.98 -2.62
N ILE A 52 -10.72 10.89 -1.32
CA ILE A 52 -11.18 9.84 -0.42
C ILE A 52 -12.33 10.37 0.41
N HIS A 53 -13.49 9.75 0.25
CA HIS A 53 -14.71 10.12 0.98
C HIS A 53 -14.71 9.61 2.42
N ASP A 54 -14.07 8.46 2.68
CA ASP A 54 -13.94 7.94 4.04
C ASP A 54 -12.93 8.77 4.84
N ARG A 55 -13.28 9.09 6.09
CA ARG A 55 -12.44 9.87 6.99
C ARG A 55 -11.37 9.01 7.68
N PHE A 56 -11.58 7.69 7.76
CA PHE A 56 -10.64 6.76 8.40
C PHE A 56 -9.46 6.41 7.49
N ASP A 57 -9.65 6.45 6.17
CA ASP A 57 -8.59 6.12 5.20
C ASP A 57 -7.72 7.32 4.83
N GLN A 58 -8.19 8.54 5.11
CA GLN A 58 -7.46 9.78 4.81
C GLN A 58 -6.06 9.84 5.43
N PRO A 59 -5.85 9.49 6.72
CA PRO A 59 -4.50 9.47 7.30
C PRO A 59 -3.57 8.46 6.64
N GLN A 60 -4.07 7.26 6.31
CA GLN A 60 -3.30 6.19 5.67
C GLN A 60 -2.84 6.61 4.27
N ALA A 61 -3.78 7.09 3.45
CA ALA A 61 -3.45 7.54 2.10
C ALA A 61 -2.62 8.82 2.07
N ALA A 62 -2.80 9.72 3.04
CA ALA A 62 -1.94 10.89 3.21
C ALA A 62 -0.51 10.48 3.57
N LEU A 63 -0.34 9.44 4.38
CA LEU A 63 0.96 8.92 4.75
C LEU A 63 1.67 8.28 3.55
N ALA A 64 0.97 7.47 2.76
CA ALA A 64 1.49 6.92 1.50
C ALA A 64 1.94 8.05 0.54
N LEU A 65 1.10 9.07 0.37
CA LEU A 65 1.40 10.20 -0.52
C LEU A 65 2.57 11.06 -0.01
N LYS A 66 2.66 11.31 1.29
CA LYS A 66 3.78 12.05 1.91
C LYS A 66 5.12 11.36 1.69
N ASN A 67 5.13 10.03 1.66
CA ASN A 67 6.36 9.23 1.53
C ASN A 67 6.68 8.85 0.07
N GLU A 68 5.89 9.37 -0.88
CA GLU A 68 6.05 9.12 -2.30
C GLU A 68 5.98 7.62 -2.61
N CYS A 69 5.00 6.93 -2.00
CA CYS A 69 4.71 5.54 -2.33
C CYS A 69 4.08 5.46 -3.72
N ASP A 70 4.54 4.49 -4.50
CA ASP A 70 4.02 4.16 -5.83
C ASP A 70 2.66 3.43 -5.71
N TYR A 71 2.54 2.57 -4.68
CA TYR A 71 1.38 1.70 -4.45
C TYR A 71 0.92 1.71 -2.99
N ILE A 72 -0.38 1.51 -2.78
CA ILE A 72 -1.00 1.09 -1.52
C ILE A 72 -1.47 -0.35 -1.69
N LEU A 73 -0.91 -1.27 -0.91
CA LEU A 73 -1.40 -2.63 -0.84
C LEU A 73 -2.44 -2.73 0.26
N THR A 74 -3.63 -3.17 -0.11
CA THR A 74 -4.77 -3.23 0.80
C THR A 74 -5.79 -4.24 0.31
N TYR A 75 -6.46 -4.90 1.26
CA TYR A 75 -7.67 -5.66 0.97
C TYR A 75 -8.95 -4.82 1.08
N ASP A 76 -8.82 -3.55 1.49
CA ASP A 76 -9.94 -2.63 1.63
C ASP A 76 -10.24 -1.91 0.30
N ALA A 77 -11.44 -2.19 -0.23
CA ALA A 77 -11.95 -1.56 -1.44
C ALA A 77 -12.12 -0.03 -1.33
N HIS A 78 -12.13 0.54 -0.13
CA HIS A 78 -12.26 1.99 0.05
C HIS A 78 -11.09 2.77 -0.57
N PHE A 79 -9.90 2.17 -0.66
CA PHE A 79 -8.72 2.78 -1.28
C PHE A 79 -8.74 2.79 -2.81
N ALA A 80 -9.65 2.06 -3.47
CA ALA A 80 -9.77 2.06 -4.93
C ALA A 80 -10.05 3.45 -5.52
N ARG A 81 -10.46 4.42 -4.69
CA ARG A 81 -10.79 5.79 -5.07
C ARG A 81 -9.68 6.80 -4.74
N VAL A 82 -8.53 6.38 -4.24
CA VAL A 82 -7.39 7.28 -4.01
C VAL A 82 -6.80 7.70 -5.35
N SER A 83 -7.17 8.87 -5.86
CA SER A 83 -6.73 9.34 -7.18
C SER A 83 -5.22 9.61 -7.31
N ALA A 84 -4.48 9.65 -6.20
CA ALA A 84 -3.08 10.08 -6.16
C ALA A 84 -2.07 8.94 -5.98
N VAL A 85 -2.52 7.74 -5.58
CA VAL A 85 -1.66 6.56 -5.36
C VAL A 85 -2.45 5.34 -5.81
N THR A 86 -1.83 4.48 -6.61
CA THR A 86 -2.48 3.26 -7.10
C THR A 86 -2.71 2.30 -5.94
N ALA A 87 -3.96 1.88 -5.74
CA ALA A 87 -4.32 0.87 -4.76
C ALA A 87 -4.55 -0.47 -5.46
N MET A 88 -3.99 -1.54 -4.93
CA MET A 88 -4.17 -2.90 -5.44
C MET A 88 -3.99 -3.92 -4.33
N LYS A 89 -4.39 -5.16 -4.58
CA LYS A 89 -4.18 -6.22 -3.61
C LYS A 89 -2.73 -6.71 -3.61
N PRO A 90 -2.25 -7.28 -2.50
CA PRO A 90 -0.92 -7.90 -2.44
C PRO A 90 -0.63 -8.88 -3.59
N GLU A 91 -1.56 -9.78 -3.89
CA GLU A 91 -1.39 -10.81 -4.93
C GLU A 91 -1.25 -10.21 -6.34
N GLU A 92 -2.09 -9.21 -6.66
CA GLU A 92 -2.05 -8.48 -7.93
C GLU A 92 -0.72 -7.74 -8.11
N PHE A 93 -0.16 -7.23 -6.99
CA PHE A 93 1.12 -6.54 -7.01
C PHE A 93 2.27 -7.51 -7.30
N VAL A 94 2.31 -8.67 -6.66
CA VAL A 94 3.37 -9.67 -6.88
C VAL A 94 3.37 -10.16 -8.33
N GLU A 95 2.19 -10.43 -8.90
CA GLU A 95 2.04 -10.77 -10.31
C GLU A 95 2.60 -9.68 -11.23
N SER A 96 2.33 -8.40 -10.92
CA SER A 96 2.82 -7.28 -11.72
C SER A 96 4.34 -7.12 -11.67
N VAL A 97 4.97 -7.40 -10.53
CA VAL A 97 6.42 -7.31 -10.36
C VAL A 97 7.11 -8.47 -11.08
N ALA A 98 6.57 -9.68 -10.99
CA ALA A 98 7.10 -10.84 -11.70
C ALA A 98 7.14 -10.61 -13.22
N GLN A 99 6.09 -10.01 -13.79
CA GLN A 99 6.04 -9.66 -15.21
C GLN A 99 7.10 -8.60 -15.61
N LEU A 100 7.34 -7.61 -14.74
CA LEU A 100 8.36 -6.57 -14.99
C LEU A 100 9.78 -7.14 -15.01
N ASP A 101 10.06 -8.15 -14.18
CA ASP A 101 11.37 -8.81 -14.16
C ASP A 101 11.59 -9.68 -15.42
N GLU A 102 10.55 -10.35 -15.91
CA GLU A 102 10.61 -11.14 -17.15
C GLU A 102 10.83 -10.26 -18.39
N GLU A 103 10.19 -9.10 -18.47
CA GLU A 103 10.36 -8.15 -19.58
C GLU A 103 11.75 -7.48 -19.57
N GLN A 104 12.38 -7.30 -18.41
CA GLN A 104 13.74 -6.75 -18.30
C GLN A 104 14.85 -7.76 -18.64
N MET A 105 14.53 -9.06 -18.68
CA MET A 105 15.43 -10.14 -19.08
C MET A 105 15.38 -10.49 -20.57
N GLN A 106 14.45 -9.90 -21.34
CA GLN A 106 14.35 -10.03 -22.80
C GLN A 106 15.05 -8.88 -23.54
#